data_AF-X0S4B6-F1
#
_entry.id   AF-X0S4B6-F1
#
_cell.length_a   1.000
_cell.length_b   1.000
_cell.length_c   1.000
_cell.angle_alpha   90.00
_cell.angle_beta   90.00
_cell.angle_gamma   90.00
#
_symmetry.space_group_name_H-M   'P 1'
#
loop_
_entity.id
_entity.type
_entity.pdbx_description
1 polymer ?
#
loop_
_entity_poly.entity_id
_entity_poly.type
_entity_poly.pdbx_seq_one_letter_code
_entity_poly.pdbx_strand_id
1 'polypeptide(L)'
;DADGNINTENDWTGVNNWAIELYSCLDGNYQNCIFSSTKQTNPDGSYRFDNLIPGFYQIKEIVKSGWTFLKDTFINIFIGPGEEVSEQNFVNTRFVGITACKIVDSDGDISTINDQIGYDGWGIDLYKNGNLIDSKTTGTNGCASWNDLMPGNDYHIMEEQSPIWTPLGPNSFNFIQVVSGGSYTGTFINFENINISGYKFNDKDGNGNWDSGENGLEGWIINLNNGSTVVNTTTNANGFYEFTNLGPGNYTISESIKTSWIQTHPTNPNTYTIGAKSGINENNLNFGNQGRGSVTVLKNVDTDSDGIIDQEGVTDWEWKLDNTTYTTGETVNTAAGKYQVQEIQKNDYHVVNLSCNRADLGLVENTEIELLPGE
;
A
#
# COMPACT_ATOMS: atom_id res chain seq x y z
N ASP A 1 -9.58 -6.48 43.59
CA ASP A 1 -8.19 -6.05 43.40
C ASP A 1 -8.07 -5.50 41.98
N ALA A 2 -7.75 -4.21 41.89
CA ALA A 2 -7.90 -3.46 40.64
C ALA A 2 -6.66 -3.62 39.73
N ASP A 3 -5.48 -3.80 40.29
CA ASP A 3 -4.22 -3.97 39.56
C ASP A 3 -3.75 -5.42 39.42
N GLY A 4 -4.48 -6.37 40.02
CA GLY A 4 -4.18 -7.81 39.99
C GLY A 4 -3.05 -8.21 40.93
N ASN A 5 -2.59 -7.32 41.80
CA ASN A 5 -1.51 -7.54 42.74
C ASN A 5 -2.05 -7.62 44.18
N ILE A 6 -1.99 -8.81 44.76
CA ILE A 6 -2.51 -9.06 46.11
C ILE A 6 -1.85 -8.23 47.23
N ASN A 7 -0.71 -7.59 46.97
CA ASN A 7 0.01 -6.81 47.97
C ASN A 7 -0.45 -5.34 48.03
N THR A 8 -1.32 -4.89 47.11
CA THR A 8 -1.81 -3.51 47.00
C THR A 8 -3.24 -3.39 47.54
N GLU A 9 -3.38 -3.54 48.87
CA GLU A 9 -4.69 -3.63 49.53
C GLU A 9 -5.55 -2.35 49.43
N ASN A 10 -4.95 -1.21 49.08
CA ASN A 10 -5.64 0.08 48.95
C ASN A 10 -6.53 0.18 47.71
N ASP A 11 -6.51 -0.82 46.81
CA ASP A 11 -7.31 -0.87 45.60
C ASP A 11 -8.46 -1.91 45.66
N TRP A 12 -8.67 -2.52 46.83
CA TRP A 12 -9.72 -3.51 47.03
C TRP A 12 -11.09 -2.84 47.15
N THR A 13 -12.04 -3.35 46.37
CA THR A 13 -13.43 -2.91 46.41
C THR A 13 -14.32 -4.12 46.66
N GLY A 14 -15.26 -3.97 47.59
CA GLY A 14 -16.27 -5.00 47.87
C GLY A 14 -17.11 -5.32 46.64
N VAL A 15 -17.36 -6.61 46.41
CA VAL A 15 -18.17 -7.08 45.28
C VAL A 15 -19.48 -7.66 45.77
N ASN A 16 -20.59 -7.25 45.16
CA ASN A 16 -21.93 -7.72 45.50
C ASN A 16 -22.23 -9.11 44.90
N ASN A 17 -23.14 -9.85 45.56
CA ASN A 17 -23.72 -11.09 45.06
C ASN A 17 -22.67 -12.15 44.66
N TRP A 18 -21.57 -12.25 45.39
CA TRP A 18 -20.58 -13.32 45.25
C TRP A 18 -20.95 -14.49 46.15
N ALA A 19 -20.96 -15.71 45.62
CA ALA A 19 -21.36 -16.87 46.40
C ALA A 19 -20.19 -17.38 47.24
N ILE A 20 -20.41 -17.45 48.56
CA ILE A 20 -19.50 -18.03 49.54
C ILE A 20 -20.20 -19.23 50.17
N GLU A 21 -19.57 -20.39 50.09
CA GLU A 21 -20.05 -21.64 50.64
C GLU A 21 -19.35 -21.95 51.95
N LEU A 22 -20.09 -22.47 52.92
CA LEU A 22 -19.58 -22.96 54.19
C LEU A 22 -19.70 -24.49 54.22
N TYR A 23 -18.63 -25.14 54.65
CA TYR A 23 -18.53 -26.58 54.85
C TYR A 23 -18.12 -26.86 56.30
N SER A 24 -18.84 -27.76 56.97
CA SER A 24 -18.52 -28.22 58.33
C SER A 24 -17.63 -29.45 58.27
N CYS A 25 -16.50 -29.45 58.99
CA CYS A 25 -15.50 -30.50 58.94
C CYS A 25 -15.51 -31.33 60.23
N LEU A 26 -15.37 -32.66 60.09
CA LEU A 26 -15.41 -33.58 61.22
C LEU A 26 -14.14 -33.55 62.08
N ASP A 27 -13.03 -33.08 61.52
CA ASP A 27 -11.72 -33.04 62.16
C ASP A 27 -10.90 -31.82 61.68
N GLY A 28 -9.77 -31.58 62.34
CA GLY A 28 -8.86 -30.48 62.02
C GLY A 28 -7.92 -30.74 60.83
N ASN A 29 -8.10 -31.85 60.10
CA ASN A 29 -7.32 -32.10 58.87
C ASN A 29 -8.03 -31.59 57.61
N TYR A 30 -9.30 -31.17 57.75
CA TYR A 30 -10.12 -30.57 56.70
C TYR A 30 -10.29 -31.43 55.43
N GLN A 31 -10.13 -32.76 55.55
CA GLN A 31 -10.33 -33.69 54.44
C GLN A 31 -11.80 -34.17 54.34
N ASN A 32 -12.53 -34.14 55.46
CA ASN A 32 -13.90 -34.65 55.58
C ASN A 32 -14.87 -33.51 55.93
N CYS A 33 -15.14 -32.66 54.95
CA CYS A 33 -16.03 -31.51 55.11
C CYS A 33 -17.34 -31.70 54.34
N ILE A 34 -18.46 -31.35 54.97
CA ILE A 34 -19.81 -31.49 54.44
C ILE A 34 -20.37 -30.10 54.17
N PHE A 35 -20.92 -29.89 52.97
CA PHE A 35 -21.59 -28.63 52.63
C PHE A 35 -22.68 -28.29 53.64
N SER A 36 -22.68 -27.06 54.12
CA SER A 36 -23.62 -26.56 55.12
C SER A 36 -24.59 -25.55 54.51
N SER A 37 -24.08 -24.46 53.94
CA SER A 37 -24.91 -23.38 53.40
C SER A 37 -24.11 -22.46 52.48
N THR A 38 -24.84 -21.59 51.76
CA THR A 38 -24.26 -20.55 50.90
C THR A 38 -24.75 -19.19 51.35
N LYS A 39 -23.88 -18.19 51.30
CA LYS A 39 -24.20 -16.77 51.44
C LYS A 39 -23.80 -16.01 50.19
N GLN A 40 -24.50 -14.92 49.93
CA GLN A 40 -24.11 -13.93 48.94
C GLN A 40 -23.51 -12.74 49.66
N THR A 41 -22.42 -12.21 49.11
CA THR A 41 -21.83 -10.96 49.60
C THR A 41 -22.77 -9.78 49.38
N ASN A 42 -22.75 -8.82 50.30
CA ASN A 42 -23.43 -7.55 50.21
C ASN A 42 -22.72 -6.59 49.24
N PRO A 43 -23.30 -5.41 48.92
CA PRO A 43 -22.66 -4.42 48.06
C PRO A 43 -21.28 -3.94 48.51
N ASP A 44 -21.01 -3.95 49.81
CA ASP A 44 -19.71 -3.64 50.40
C ASP A 44 -18.73 -4.84 50.44
N GLY A 45 -19.12 -5.98 49.86
CA GLY A 45 -18.35 -7.22 49.83
C GLY A 45 -18.46 -8.08 51.09
N SER A 46 -19.16 -7.62 52.12
CA SER A 46 -19.28 -8.36 53.39
C SER A 46 -20.18 -9.60 53.25
N TYR A 47 -19.89 -10.64 54.03
CA TYR A 47 -20.74 -11.82 54.21
C TYR A 47 -20.64 -12.31 55.66
N ARG A 48 -21.66 -13.04 56.14
CA ARG A 48 -21.68 -13.56 57.52
C ARG A 48 -22.45 -14.87 57.61
N PHE A 49 -21.88 -15.80 58.38
CA PHE A 49 -22.53 -17.02 58.82
C PHE A 49 -22.77 -16.93 60.32
N ASP A 50 -24.01 -17.10 60.75
CA ASP A 50 -24.44 -16.94 62.14
C ASP A 50 -24.84 -18.27 62.76
N ASN A 51 -24.82 -18.33 64.10
CA ASN A 51 -25.27 -19.49 64.89
C ASN A 51 -24.53 -20.80 64.54
N LEU A 52 -23.23 -20.71 64.26
CA LEU A 52 -22.39 -21.87 64.02
C LEU A 52 -22.10 -22.62 65.32
N ILE A 53 -22.03 -23.94 65.24
CA ILE A 53 -21.64 -24.79 66.37
C ILE A 53 -20.10 -24.77 66.45
N PRO A 54 -19.49 -24.76 67.65
CA PRO A 54 -18.04 -24.81 67.74
C PRO A 54 -17.44 -26.01 67.00
N GLY A 55 -16.41 -25.78 66.20
CA GLY A 55 -15.86 -26.82 65.32
C GLY A 55 -14.94 -26.30 64.21
N PHE A 56 -14.53 -27.21 63.34
CA PHE A 56 -13.69 -26.93 62.17
C PHE A 56 -14.56 -26.67 60.95
N TYR A 57 -14.23 -25.62 60.20
CA TYR A 57 -14.97 -25.23 59.00
C TYR A 57 -14.03 -24.91 57.83
N GLN A 58 -14.56 -25.14 56.63
CA GLN A 58 -14.01 -24.64 55.38
C GLN A 58 -14.98 -23.62 54.80
N ILE A 59 -14.48 -22.44 54.48
CA ILE A 59 -15.19 -21.46 53.66
C ILE A 59 -14.59 -21.47 52.27
N LYS A 60 -15.43 -21.48 51.25
CA LYS A 60 -15.02 -21.57 49.85
C LYS A 60 -15.75 -20.51 49.04
N GLU A 61 -15.01 -19.82 48.18
CA GLU A 61 -15.66 -18.94 47.19
C GLU A 61 -15.99 -19.66 45.89
N ILE A 62 -17.04 -19.20 45.22
CA ILE A 62 -17.41 -19.64 43.88
C ILE A 62 -17.04 -18.57 42.88
N VAL A 63 -15.88 -18.77 42.23
CA VAL A 63 -15.31 -17.85 41.25
C VAL A 63 -16.26 -17.66 40.08
N LYS A 64 -16.52 -16.40 39.71
CA LYS A 64 -17.39 -16.04 38.58
C LYS A 64 -16.63 -16.14 37.25
N SER A 65 -17.35 -16.46 36.17
CA SER A 65 -16.79 -16.39 34.81
C SER A 65 -16.21 -15.00 34.53
N GLY A 66 -15.04 -14.96 33.90
CA GLY A 66 -14.30 -13.71 33.63
C GLY A 66 -13.51 -13.18 34.83
N TRP A 67 -13.51 -13.86 35.97
CA TRP A 67 -12.72 -13.53 37.15
C TRP A 67 -11.73 -14.63 37.48
N THR A 68 -10.66 -14.25 38.19
CA THR A 68 -9.72 -15.18 38.80
C THR A 68 -9.38 -14.74 40.22
N PHE A 69 -9.05 -15.73 41.03
CA PHE A 69 -8.63 -15.55 42.41
C PHE A 69 -7.14 -15.20 42.47
N LEU A 70 -6.77 -14.36 43.44
CA LEU A 70 -5.38 -14.01 43.77
C LEU A 70 -4.88 -14.70 45.04
N LYS A 71 -5.78 -15.31 45.80
CA LYS A 71 -5.54 -16.10 47.02
C LYS A 71 -6.23 -17.45 46.91
N ASP A 72 -5.97 -18.34 47.85
CA ASP A 72 -6.64 -19.64 47.92
C ASP A 72 -8.17 -19.50 47.86
N THR A 73 -8.80 -20.41 47.10
CA THR A 73 -10.27 -20.45 46.95
C THR A 73 -10.98 -21.05 48.16
N PHE A 74 -10.22 -21.53 49.15
CA PHE A 74 -10.73 -22.05 50.41
C PHE A 74 -9.91 -21.53 51.58
N ILE A 75 -10.59 -21.27 52.70
CA ILE A 75 -9.95 -20.89 53.96
C ILE A 75 -10.44 -21.85 55.05
N ASN A 76 -9.49 -22.41 55.79
CA ASN A 76 -9.72 -23.33 56.90
C ASN A 76 -9.78 -22.53 58.21
N ILE A 77 -10.86 -22.66 58.96
CA ILE A 77 -11.06 -21.97 60.24
C ILE A 77 -11.47 -22.95 61.34
N PHE A 78 -11.15 -22.60 62.58
CA PHE A 78 -11.73 -23.22 63.77
C PHE A 78 -12.50 -22.14 64.52
N ILE A 79 -13.69 -22.47 65.02
CA ILE A 79 -14.53 -21.55 65.79
C ILE A 79 -14.77 -22.15 67.17
N GLY A 80 -14.30 -21.49 68.22
CA GLY A 80 -14.56 -21.86 69.61
C GLY A 80 -15.91 -21.36 70.14
N PRO A 81 -16.33 -21.81 71.34
CA PRO A 81 -17.58 -21.36 71.96
C PRO A 81 -17.61 -19.85 72.21
N GLY A 82 -18.56 -19.15 71.57
CA GLY A 82 -18.73 -17.70 71.70
C GLY A 82 -17.70 -16.87 70.95
N GLU A 83 -16.85 -17.48 70.12
CA GLU A 83 -15.85 -16.78 69.31
C GLU A 83 -16.45 -16.25 68.00
N GLU A 84 -15.88 -15.14 67.54
CA GLU A 84 -16.12 -14.58 66.20
C GLU A 84 -14.80 -14.61 65.43
N VAL A 85 -14.81 -15.19 64.24
CA VAL A 85 -13.67 -15.20 63.32
C VAL A 85 -13.98 -14.24 62.18
N SER A 86 -13.23 -13.15 62.10
CA SER A 86 -13.38 -12.08 61.10
C SER A 86 -12.23 -12.08 60.08
N GLU A 87 -12.28 -11.15 59.11
CA GLU A 87 -11.22 -10.90 58.12
C GLU A 87 -10.87 -12.08 57.20
N GLN A 88 -11.83 -12.99 57.00
CA GLN A 88 -11.69 -14.10 56.08
C GLN A 88 -11.99 -13.63 54.64
N ASN A 89 -11.04 -12.91 54.06
CA ASN A 89 -11.22 -12.22 52.79
C ASN A 89 -10.77 -13.08 51.59
N PHE A 90 -11.65 -13.22 50.61
CA PHE A 90 -11.30 -13.70 49.27
C PHE A 90 -11.00 -12.49 48.38
N VAL A 91 -9.89 -12.55 47.65
CA VAL A 91 -9.45 -11.45 46.79
C VAL A 91 -9.38 -11.94 45.36
N ASN A 92 -10.15 -11.28 44.50
CA ASN A 92 -10.28 -11.61 43.09
C ASN A 92 -9.97 -10.39 42.22
N THR A 93 -9.66 -10.67 40.96
CA THR A 93 -9.55 -9.69 39.90
C THR A 93 -10.27 -10.16 38.64
N ARG A 94 -10.77 -9.23 37.83
CA ARG A 94 -11.44 -9.54 36.57
C ARG A 94 -10.41 -9.55 35.44
N PHE A 95 -10.49 -10.55 34.57
CA PHE A 95 -9.66 -10.56 33.37
C PHE A 95 -9.87 -9.30 32.52
N VAL A 96 -8.83 -8.96 31.77
CA VAL A 96 -8.76 -7.78 30.93
C VAL A 96 -8.70 -8.17 29.46
N GLY A 97 -9.27 -7.30 28.63
CA GLY A 97 -9.28 -7.45 27.19
C GLY A 97 -8.22 -6.56 26.53
N ILE A 98 -7.38 -7.13 25.67
CA ILE A 98 -6.57 -6.36 24.72
C ILE A 98 -6.98 -6.78 23.32
N THR A 99 -7.26 -5.81 22.45
CA THR A 99 -7.60 -6.04 21.04
C THR A 99 -6.63 -5.28 20.15
N ALA A 100 -6.10 -5.96 19.14
CA ALA A 100 -5.31 -5.37 18.08
C ALA A 100 -6.11 -5.45 16.78
N CYS A 101 -6.26 -4.33 16.08
CA CYS A 101 -6.92 -4.30 14.78
C CYS A 101 -5.93 -3.87 13.70
N LYS A 102 -5.89 -4.62 12.59
CA LYS A 102 -5.17 -4.29 11.38
C LYS A 102 -6.15 -3.77 10.34
N ILE A 103 -5.90 -2.56 9.86
CA ILE A 103 -6.68 -1.87 8.85
C ILE A 103 -5.81 -1.65 7.63
N VAL A 104 -6.39 -1.86 6.45
CA VAL A 104 -5.86 -1.38 5.17
C VAL A 104 -6.57 -0.09 4.81
N ASP A 105 -5.80 0.94 4.53
CA ASP A 105 -6.28 2.23 4.04
C ASP A 105 -6.06 2.29 2.52
N SER A 106 -7.13 2.57 1.76
CA SER A 106 -7.13 2.34 0.32
C SER A 106 -6.49 3.48 -0.47
N ASP A 107 -6.66 4.74 -0.05
CA ASP A 107 -5.97 5.90 -0.63
C ASP A 107 -4.76 6.40 0.17
N GLY A 108 -4.51 5.83 1.34
CA GLY A 108 -3.38 6.20 2.19
C GLY A 108 -3.62 7.48 3.01
N ASP A 109 -4.84 8.04 2.98
CA ASP A 109 -5.23 9.20 3.76
C ASP A 109 -6.06 8.75 4.96
N ILE A 110 -5.44 8.79 6.15
CA ILE A 110 -6.10 8.33 7.39
C ILE A 110 -7.36 9.14 7.75
N SER A 111 -7.61 10.29 7.11
CA SER A 111 -8.80 11.11 7.32
C SER A 111 -10.03 10.60 6.55
N THR A 112 -9.84 9.81 5.50
CA THR A 112 -10.90 9.12 4.76
C THR A 112 -11.19 7.77 5.41
N ILE A 113 -12.25 7.70 6.19
CA ILE A 113 -12.58 6.50 6.99
C ILE A 113 -13.41 5.46 6.22
N ASN A 114 -13.97 5.82 5.07
CA ASN A 114 -14.92 4.98 4.33
C ASN A 114 -14.24 3.92 3.45
N ASP A 115 -12.93 4.00 3.28
CA ASP A 115 -12.10 3.06 2.54
C ASP A 115 -11.07 2.35 3.43
N GLN A 116 -11.23 2.48 4.75
CA GLN A 116 -10.50 1.72 5.76
C GLN A 116 -11.19 0.39 6.05
N ILE A 117 -10.54 -0.72 5.73
CA ILE A 117 -11.11 -2.09 5.85
C ILE A 117 -10.20 -2.96 6.71
N GLY A 118 -10.81 -3.83 7.53
CA GLY A 118 -10.07 -4.82 8.31
C GLY A 118 -9.32 -5.83 7.45
N TYR A 119 -8.05 -6.10 7.79
CA TYR A 119 -7.24 -7.12 7.11
C TYR A 119 -7.27 -8.45 7.86
N ASP A 120 -7.59 -9.54 7.17
CA ASP A 120 -7.57 -10.89 7.72
C ASP A 120 -6.18 -11.53 7.59
N GLY A 121 -5.73 -12.22 8.63
CA GLY A 121 -4.49 -12.99 8.60
C GLY A 121 -3.20 -12.22 8.94
N TRP A 122 -3.27 -10.98 9.44
CA TRP A 122 -2.08 -10.21 9.82
C TRP A 122 -1.51 -10.63 11.18
N GLY A 123 -0.21 -10.90 11.25
CA GLY A 123 0.48 -11.26 12.48
C GLY A 123 0.55 -10.13 13.50
N ILE A 124 0.12 -10.41 14.73
CA ILE A 124 0.23 -9.52 15.90
C ILE A 124 0.86 -10.29 17.05
N ASP A 125 1.91 -9.72 17.62
CA ASP A 125 2.54 -10.21 18.83
C ASP A 125 2.03 -9.43 20.06
N LEU A 126 1.78 -10.15 21.15
CA LEU A 126 1.47 -9.61 22.46
C LEU A 126 2.63 -9.89 23.42
N TYR A 127 3.10 -8.84 24.07
CA TYR A 127 4.17 -8.90 25.04
C TYR A 127 3.72 -8.41 26.41
N LYS A 128 4.39 -8.91 27.45
CA LYS A 128 4.27 -8.48 28.85
C LYS A 128 5.66 -8.33 29.45
N ASN A 129 5.97 -7.19 30.06
CA ASN A 129 7.26 -6.92 30.71
C ASN A 129 8.46 -7.21 29.78
N GLY A 130 8.33 -6.89 28.49
CA GLY A 130 9.36 -7.14 27.47
C GLY A 130 9.45 -8.56 26.92
N ASN A 131 8.65 -9.51 27.43
CA ASN A 131 8.65 -10.89 26.95
C ASN A 131 7.44 -11.14 26.05
N LEU A 132 7.65 -11.84 24.94
CA LEU A 132 6.56 -12.33 24.10
C LEU A 132 5.75 -13.35 24.90
N ILE A 133 4.45 -13.13 25.02
CA ILE A 133 3.55 -14.03 25.76
C ILE A 133 2.54 -14.73 24.85
N ASP A 134 2.22 -14.16 23.70
CA ASP A 134 1.36 -14.79 22.70
C ASP A 134 1.52 -14.13 21.31
N SER A 135 1.16 -14.85 20.26
CA SER A 135 1.09 -14.33 18.88
C SER A 135 -0.21 -14.80 18.23
N LYS A 136 -0.92 -13.89 17.57
CA LYS A 136 -2.17 -14.19 16.86
C LYS A 136 -2.16 -13.58 15.48
N THR A 137 -2.98 -14.10 14.60
CA THR A 137 -3.35 -13.40 13.36
C THR A 137 -4.69 -12.71 13.54
N THR A 138 -4.87 -11.55 12.90
CA THR A 138 -6.20 -10.92 12.80
C THR A 138 -7.18 -11.85 12.09
N GLY A 139 -8.45 -11.80 12.49
CA GLY A 139 -9.53 -12.54 11.81
C GLY A 139 -10.20 -11.71 10.71
N THR A 140 -11.29 -12.25 10.15
CA THR A 140 -12.07 -11.63 9.05
C THR A 140 -12.64 -10.25 9.37
N ASN A 141 -12.72 -9.87 10.64
CA ASN A 141 -13.13 -8.53 11.07
C ASN A 141 -11.95 -7.54 11.18
N GLY A 142 -10.74 -7.97 10.83
CA GLY A 142 -9.52 -7.18 10.95
C GLY A 142 -8.89 -7.17 12.33
N CYS A 143 -9.39 -7.93 13.31
CA CYS A 143 -8.90 -7.82 14.69
C CYS A 143 -8.54 -9.18 15.31
N ALA A 144 -7.62 -9.14 16.28
CA ALA A 144 -7.28 -10.23 17.18
C ALA A 144 -7.46 -9.75 18.63
N SER A 145 -8.04 -10.59 19.50
CA SER A 145 -8.31 -10.22 20.89
C SER A 145 -7.79 -11.26 21.88
N TRP A 146 -7.34 -10.77 23.04
CA TRP A 146 -6.99 -11.54 24.23
C TRP A 146 -7.90 -11.09 25.37
N ASN A 147 -8.77 -11.97 25.86
CA ASN A 147 -9.82 -11.61 26.82
C ASN A 147 -9.60 -12.16 28.24
N ASP A 148 -8.58 -13.01 28.40
CA ASP A 148 -8.29 -13.74 29.65
C ASP A 148 -6.94 -13.30 30.25
N LEU A 149 -6.58 -12.03 30.08
CA LEU A 149 -5.32 -11.48 30.57
C LEU A 149 -5.47 -11.01 32.03
N MET A 150 -4.39 -11.11 32.80
CA MET A 150 -4.33 -10.50 34.14
C MET A 150 -4.15 -8.98 34.03
N PRO A 151 -4.71 -8.18 34.96
CA PRO A 151 -4.33 -6.78 35.10
C PRO A 151 -2.83 -6.58 35.34
N GLY A 152 -2.39 -5.33 35.27
CA GLY A 152 -1.05 -4.87 35.54
C GLY A 152 -0.52 -3.96 34.45
N ASN A 153 0.78 -3.75 34.44
CA ASN A 153 1.41 -2.78 33.54
C ASN A 153 2.19 -3.49 32.43
N ASP A 154 2.74 -2.70 31.51
CA ASP A 154 3.71 -3.11 30.49
C ASP A 154 3.23 -4.22 29.56
N TYR A 155 1.95 -4.18 29.21
CA TYR A 155 1.48 -4.85 28.00
C TYR A 155 1.87 -4.02 26.79
N HIS A 156 2.30 -4.68 25.72
CA HIS A 156 2.41 -4.04 24.42
C HIS A 156 2.06 -5.00 23.30
N ILE A 157 1.42 -4.47 22.27
CA ILE A 157 1.14 -5.18 21.03
C ILE A 157 2.01 -4.62 19.92
N MET A 158 2.49 -5.48 19.03
CA MET A 158 3.32 -5.11 17.88
C MET A 158 2.81 -5.84 16.65
N GLU A 159 2.69 -5.11 15.54
CA GLU A 159 2.32 -5.72 14.25
C GLU A 159 3.56 -6.29 13.56
N GLU A 160 3.38 -7.37 12.80
CA GLU A 160 4.44 -7.87 11.91
C GLU A 160 4.83 -6.79 10.88
N GLN A 161 6.09 -6.82 10.43
CA GLN A 161 6.62 -5.84 9.49
C GLN A 161 6.82 -6.49 8.12
N SER A 162 6.42 -5.80 7.06
CA SER A 162 6.55 -6.29 5.69
C SER A 162 7.00 -5.18 4.75
N PRO A 163 7.99 -5.42 3.86
CA PRO A 163 8.53 -4.39 2.96
C PRO A 163 7.55 -3.94 1.88
N ILE A 164 6.48 -4.71 1.62
CA ILE A 164 5.42 -4.34 0.67
C ILE A 164 4.27 -3.59 1.35
N TRP A 165 4.35 -3.33 2.65
CA TRP A 165 3.35 -2.58 3.41
C TRP A 165 3.99 -1.35 4.05
N THR A 166 3.30 -0.21 3.99
CA THR A 166 3.74 1.03 4.59
C THR A 166 2.80 1.42 5.74
N PRO A 167 3.28 1.49 7.00
CA PRO A 167 2.50 1.96 8.12
C PRO A 167 2.15 3.45 7.99
N LEU A 168 0.90 3.81 8.26
CA LEU A 168 0.40 5.18 8.39
C LEU A 168 0.33 5.65 9.85
N GLY A 169 0.77 4.80 10.78
CA GLY A 169 0.72 5.03 12.22
C GLY A 169 1.83 4.29 12.96
N PRO A 170 1.73 4.18 14.30
CA PRO A 170 2.71 3.44 15.08
C PRO A 170 2.61 1.94 14.79
N ASN A 171 3.76 1.26 14.79
CA ASN A 171 3.86 -0.20 14.64
C ASN A 171 3.73 -0.96 15.96
N SER A 172 3.56 -0.25 17.07
CA SER A 172 3.32 -0.83 18.40
C SER A 172 2.45 0.08 19.28
N PHE A 173 1.73 -0.52 20.22
CA PHE A 173 0.96 0.19 21.24
C PHE A 173 1.30 -0.34 22.62
N ASN A 174 1.61 0.58 23.55
CA ASN A 174 1.93 0.26 24.94
C ASN A 174 0.74 0.57 25.84
N PHE A 175 0.38 -0.38 26.71
CA PHE A 175 -0.65 -0.25 27.73
C PHE A 175 -0.02 -0.36 29.11
N ILE A 176 0.24 0.81 29.71
CA ILE A 176 0.98 0.95 30.97
C ILE A 176 0.10 0.89 32.22
N GLN A 177 -1.23 0.88 32.08
CA GLN A 177 -2.19 0.79 33.18
C GLN A 177 -3.40 -0.03 32.75
N VAL A 178 -3.27 -1.35 32.87
CA VAL A 178 -4.33 -2.31 32.53
C VAL A 178 -4.99 -2.76 33.82
N VAL A 179 -6.21 -2.29 34.09
CA VAL A 179 -6.92 -2.54 35.36
C VAL A 179 -8.02 -3.59 35.20
N SER A 180 -8.39 -4.23 36.31
CA SER A 180 -9.41 -5.26 36.44
C SER A 180 -10.66 -4.95 35.60
N GLY A 181 -10.88 -5.80 34.60
CA GLY A 181 -12.03 -5.69 33.71
C GLY A 181 -11.94 -4.64 32.60
N GLY A 182 -10.82 -3.96 32.44
CA GLY A 182 -10.63 -3.02 31.35
C GLY A 182 -10.58 -3.70 29.98
N SER A 183 -10.92 -2.93 28.95
CA SER A 183 -10.78 -3.30 27.54
C SER A 183 -9.93 -2.24 26.84
N TYR A 184 -8.89 -2.68 26.14
CA TYR A 184 -7.90 -1.82 25.52
C TYR A 184 -7.76 -2.19 24.04
N THR A 185 -7.58 -1.19 23.18
CA THR A 185 -7.48 -1.39 21.73
C THR A 185 -6.31 -0.60 21.17
N GLY A 186 -5.54 -1.24 20.28
CA GLY A 186 -4.63 -0.55 19.36
C GLY A 186 -4.98 -0.89 17.92
N THR A 187 -4.87 0.10 17.04
CA THR A 187 -5.23 -0.02 15.63
C THR A 187 -4.03 0.32 14.76
N PHE A 188 -3.57 -0.65 13.98
CA PHE A 188 -2.51 -0.51 12.99
C PHE A 188 -3.14 -0.22 11.63
N ILE A 189 -2.82 0.93 11.04
CA ILE A 189 -3.34 1.35 9.73
C ILE A 189 -2.17 1.39 8.76
N ASN A 190 -2.24 0.62 7.67
CA ASN A 190 -1.19 0.57 6.65
C ASN A 190 -1.85 0.59 5.27
N PHE A 191 -1.08 0.89 4.24
CA PHE A 191 -1.42 0.53 2.87
C PHE A 191 -0.41 -0.49 2.34
N GLU A 192 -0.86 -1.39 1.48
CA GLU A 192 -0.01 -2.19 0.59
C GLU A 192 0.51 -1.32 -0.55
N ASN A 193 1.82 -1.38 -0.79
CA ASN A 193 2.53 -0.67 -1.83
C ASN A 193 2.08 -1.14 -3.22
N ILE A 194 2.23 -0.26 -4.21
CA ILE A 194 1.89 -0.53 -5.60
C ILE A 194 3.08 -0.31 -6.53
N ASN A 195 3.01 -0.95 -7.69
CA ASN A 195 3.91 -0.73 -8.81
C ASN A 195 3.14 -0.13 -9.99
N ILE A 196 3.82 0.74 -10.75
CA ILE A 196 3.33 1.30 -12.00
C ILE A 196 4.25 0.86 -13.12
N SER A 197 3.72 0.25 -14.18
CA SER A 197 4.52 -0.29 -15.27
C SER A 197 3.90 -0.13 -16.66
N GLY A 198 4.76 -0.21 -17.68
CA GLY A 198 4.35 -0.18 -19.07
C GLY A 198 5.51 -0.43 -20.02
N TYR A 199 5.23 -0.24 -21.31
CA TYR A 199 6.19 -0.43 -22.39
C TYR A 199 6.29 0.79 -23.29
N LYS A 200 7.51 1.06 -23.74
CA LYS A 200 7.81 1.99 -24.83
C LYS A 200 7.99 1.20 -26.11
N PHE A 201 7.21 1.49 -27.15
CA PHE A 201 7.30 0.79 -28.44
C PHE A 201 7.56 1.75 -29.60
N ASN A 202 8.17 1.21 -30.66
CA ASN A 202 8.40 1.88 -31.93
C ASN A 202 7.17 1.72 -32.82
N ASP A 203 6.32 2.75 -32.81
CA ASP A 203 5.14 2.84 -33.66
C ASP A 203 5.57 3.19 -35.09
N LYS A 204 5.73 2.17 -35.92
CA LYS A 204 6.32 2.30 -37.25
C LYS A 204 5.34 2.91 -38.23
N ASP A 205 4.07 2.54 -38.17
CA ASP A 205 3.07 3.08 -39.08
C ASP A 205 2.40 4.37 -38.55
N GLY A 206 2.67 4.72 -37.29
CA GLY A 206 2.20 5.95 -36.65
C GLY A 206 0.75 5.88 -36.19
N ASN A 207 0.18 4.67 -36.06
CA ASN A 207 -1.23 4.48 -35.78
C ASN A 207 -1.57 4.52 -34.28
N GLY A 208 -0.56 4.56 -33.41
CA GLY A 208 -0.69 4.62 -31.94
C GLY A 208 -0.99 3.28 -31.25
N ASN A 209 -1.02 2.17 -31.98
CA ASN A 209 -1.17 0.82 -31.46
C ASN A 209 0.17 0.09 -31.51
N TRP A 210 0.35 -0.88 -30.61
CA TRP A 210 1.54 -1.73 -30.64
C TRP A 210 1.26 -2.97 -31.50
N ASP A 211 1.71 -2.93 -32.75
CA ASP A 211 1.43 -3.96 -33.75
C ASP A 211 2.51 -5.03 -33.85
N SER A 212 2.17 -6.13 -34.52
CA SER A 212 3.14 -7.21 -34.77
C SER A 212 4.30 -6.72 -35.64
N GLY A 213 5.53 -6.92 -35.15
CA GLY A 213 6.75 -6.46 -35.84
C GLY A 213 7.25 -5.09 -35.35
N GLU A 214 6.56 -4.48 -34.40
CA GLU A 214 7.02 -3.28 -33.68
C GLU A 214 7.75 -3.69 -32.40
N ASN A 215 8.97 -3.19 -32.25
CA ASN A 215 9.84 -3.56 -31.15
C ASN A 215 9.75 -2.53 -30.03
N GLY A 216 10.06 -2.98 -28.81
CA GLY A 216 10.29 -2.08 -27.69
C GLY A 216 11.48 -1.14 -27.95
N LEU A 217 11.43 0.05 -27.36
CA LEU A 217 12.47 1.06 -27.48
C LEU A 217 13.20 1.24 -26.15
N GLU A 218 14.50 0.98 -26.17
CA GLU A 218 15.39 1.12 -25.01
C GLU A 218 15.82 2.57 -24.74
N GLY A 219 16.10 2.85 -23.46
CA GLY A 219 16.75 4.09 -23.01
C GLY A 219 15.85 5.31 -23.16
N TRP A 220 14.53 5.14 -23.12
CA TRP A 220 13.58 6.25 -23.04
C TRP A 220 13.29 6.59 -21.60
N ILE A 221 13.30 7.88 -21.28
CA ILE A 221 13.02 8.36 -19.93
C ILE A 221 11.50 8.48 -19.76
N ILE A 222 10.98 7.76 -18.77
CA ILE A 222 9.60 7.87 -18.31
C ILE A 222 9.61 8.57 -16.96
N ASN A 223 8.74 9.55 -16.79
CA ASN A 223 8.61 10.38 -15.60
C ASN A 223 7.30 10.03 -14.89
N LEU A 224 7.36 9.98 -13.56
CA LEU A 224 6.23 9.79 -12.67
C LEU A 224 6.15 11.00 -11.73
N ASN A 225 5.03 11.70 -11.75
CA ASN A 225 4.78 12.87 -10.93
C ASN A 225 3.58 12.64 -10.01
N ASN A 226 3.73 12.85 -8.71
CA ASN A 226 2.63 12.75 -7.72
C ASN A 226 2.12 14.13 -7.25
N GLY A 227 2.40 15.19 -8.00
CA GLY A 227 2.07 16.58 -7.66
C GLY A 227 3.12 17.29 -6.80
N SER A 228 3.94 16.54 -6.06
CA SER A 228 5.00 17.11 -5.20
C SER A 228 6.40 16.77 -5.68
N THR A 229 6.59 15.53 -6.15
CA THR A 229 7.89 14.99 -6.56
C THR A 229 7.78 14.41 -7.97
N VAL A 230 8.84 14.60 -8.75
CA VAL A 230 9.03 13.92 -10.03
C VAL A 230 10.19 12.95 -9.89
N VAL A 231 9.92 11.67 -10.17
CA VAL A 231 10.94 10.63 -10.31
C VAL A 231 10.92 10.13 -11.75
N ASN A 232 12.02 9.52 -12.19
CA ASN A 232 12.09 8.94 -13.53
C ASN A 232 12.79 7.58 -13.52
N THR A 233 12.51 6.82 -14.57
CA THR A 233 13.15 5.56 -14.89
C THR A 233 13.41 5.49 -16.39
N THR A 234 14.24 4.55 -16.82
CA THR A 234 14.55 4.34 -18.24
C THR A 234 14.07 2.99 -18.72
N THR A 235 13.50 2.94 -19.92
CA THR A 235 13.05 1.70 -20.53
C THR A 235 14.22 0.76 -20.85
N ASN A 236 14.04 -0.54 -20.63
CA ASN A 236 15.06 -1.54 -20.92
C ASN A 236 15.08 -1.96 -22.41
N ALA A 237 15.90 -2.95 -22.77
CA ALA A 237 16.03 -3.48 -24.14
C ALA A 237 14.71 -3.92 -24.81
N ASN A 238 13.71 -4.34 -24.01
CA ASN A 238 12.39 -4.73 -24.50
C ASN A 238 11.37 -3.58 -24.44
N GLY A 239 11.82 -2.37 -24.11
CA GLY A 239 10.97 -1.19 -23.92
C GLY A 239 10.25 -1.14 -22.57
N PHE A 240 10.43 -2.12 -21.67
CA PHE A 240 9.73 -2.15 -20.38
C PHE A 240 10.27 -1.11 -19.40
N TYR A 241 9.38 -0.48 -18.65
CA TYR A 241 9.70 0.37 -17.51
C TYR A 241 8.82 0.05 -16.31
N GLU A 242 9.32 0.31 -15.11
CA GLU A 242 8.58 0.13 -13.86
C GLU A 242 9.01 1.14 -12.80
N PHE A 243 8.05 1.58 -12.00
CA PHE A 243 8.23 2.24 -10.71
C PHE A 243 7.69 1.31 -9.63
N THR A 244 8.50 1.02 -8.63
CA THR A 244 8.17 0.06 -7.55
C THR A 244 8.02 0.74 -6.21
N ASN A 245 7.34 0.07 -5.27
CA ASN A 245 7.22 0.50 -3.87
C ASN A 245 6.61 1.91 -3.71
N LEU A 246 5.56 2.18 -4.46
CA LEU A 246 4.82 3.43 -4.39
C LEU A 246 3.65 3.32 -3.41
N GLY A 247 3.26 4.45 -2.84
CA GLY A 247 2.00 4.54 -2.10
C GLY A 247 0.80 4.76 -3.01
N PRO A 248 -0.43 4.56 -2.51
CA PRO A 248 -1.63 5.04 -3.18
C PRO A 248 -1.59 6.56 -3.37
N GLY A 249 -2.35 7.05 -4.35
CA GLY A 249 -2.40 8.47 -4.67
C GLY A 249 -2.58 8.76 -6.14
N ASN A 250 -2.63 10.05 -6.46
CA ASN A 250 -2.77 10.50 -7.84
C ASN A 250 -1.40 10.66 -8.50
N TYR A 251 -1.23 10.02 -9.66
CA TYR A 251 0.00 10.07 -10.43
C TYR A 251 -0.27 10.55 -11.85
N THR A 252 0.65 11.35 -12.37
CA THR A 252 0.76 11.68 -13.79
C THR A 252 2.03 11.06 -14.35
N ILE A 253 1.90 10.26 -15.41
CA ILE A 253 2.99 9.57 -16.09
C ILE A 253 3.20 10.21 -17.46
N SER A 254 4.44 10.57 -17.79
CA SER A 254 4.81 11.16 -19.07
C SER A 254 6.15 10.64 -19.57
N GLU A 255 6.41 10.77 -20.87
CA GLU A 255 7.74 10.50 -21.42
C GLU A 255 8.52 11.80 -21.69
N SER A 256 9.85 11.69 -21.70
CA SER A 256 10.70 12.73 -22.27
C SER A 256 10.94 12.44 -23.74
N ILE A 257 10.22 13.15 -24.62
CA ILE A 257 10.32 13.00 -26.08
C ILE A 257 11.77 13.25 -26.54
N LYS A 258 12.35 12.29 -27.25
CA LYS A 258 13.65 12.44 -27.90
C LYS A 258 13.53 13.30 -29.17
N THR A 259 14.58 14.07 -29.47
CA THR A 259 14.68 14.81 -30.74
C THR A 259 14.50 13.86 -31.93
N SER A 260 13.81 14.33 -32.96
CA SER A 260 13.46 13.54 -34.16
C SER A 260 12.51 12.36 -33.91
N TRP A 261 11.76 12.37 -32.81
CA TRP A 261 10.63 11.45 -32.59
C TRP A 261 9.33 12.22 -32.36
N ILE A 262 8.22 11.56 -32.63
CA ILE A 262 6.87 12.05 -32.35
C ILE A 262 6.17 11.02 -31.48
N GLN A 263 5.55 11.47 -30.40
CA GLN A 263 4.70 10.62 -29.57
C GLN A 263 3.36 10.40 -30.24
N THR A 264 3.00 9.14 -30.40
CA THR A 264 1.75 8.69 -31.02
C THR A 264 0.81 8.03 -30.01
N HIS A 265 1.33 7.57 -28.86
CA HIS A 265 0.53 7.01 -27.77
C HIS A 265 1.11 7.33 -26.38
N PRO A 266 0.27 7.58 -25.35
CA PRO A 266 -1.14 7.93 -25.48
C PRO A 266 -1.30 9.25 -26.25
N THR A 267 -2.46 9.44 -26.89
CA THR A 267 -2.78 10.72 -27.54
C THR A 267 -3.23 11.75 -26.49
N ASN A 268 -3.30 13.03 -26.88
CA ASN A 268 -3.69 14.20 -26.10
C ASN A 268 -4.34 13.88 -24.72
N PRO A 269 -3.69 14.18 -23.58
CA PRO A 269 -2.60 15.13 -23.40
C PRO A 269 -1.20 14.51 -23.40
N ASN A 270 -0.99 13.37 -24.07
CA ASN A 270 0.30 12.66 -24.16
C ASN A 270 0.81 12.11 -22.82
N THR A 271 -0.08 11.96 -21.85
CA THR A 271 0.23 11.50 -20.49
C THR A 271 -0.89 10.60 -19.97
N TYR A 272 -0.58 9.81 -18.94
CA TYR A 272 -1.58 9.11 -18.14
C TYR A 272 -1.79 9.83 -16.82
N THR A 273 -3.05 9.89 -16.36
CA THR A 273 -3.38 10.29 -14.99
C THR A 273 -4.17 9.17 -14.35
N ILE A 274 -3.69 8.68 -13.21
CA ILE A 274 -4.29 7.56 -12.47
C ILE A 274 -4.48 7.93 -11.00
N GLY A 275 -5.51 7.37 -10.38
CA GLY A 275 -5.70 7.39 -8.92
C GLY A 275 -5.41 6.01 -8.38
N ALA A 276 -4.14 5.73 -8.08
CA ALA A 276 -3.70 4.43 -7.62
C ALA A 276 -4.23 4.15 -6.21
N LYS A 277 -4.64 2.90 -5.98
CA LYS A 277 -5.21 2.41 -4.72
C LYS A 277 -4.32 1.31 -4.15
N SER A 278 -4.30 1.19 -2.82
CA SER A 278 -3.47 0.23 -2.10
C SER A 278 -3.56 -1.19 -2.68
N GLY A 279 -2.41 -1.82 -2.91
CA GLY A 279 -2.29 -3.19 -3.42
C GLY A 279 -2.70 -3.40 -4.89
N ILE A 280 -3.12 -2.35 -5.60
CA ILE A 280 -3.55 -2.43 -7.00
C ILE A 280 -2.43 -1.90 -7.91
N ASN A 281 -1.70 -2.83 -8.54
CA ASN A 281 -0.68 -2.48 -9.52
C ASN A 281 -1.29 -1.95 -10.81
N GLU A 282 -0.71 -0.88 -11.34
CA GLU A 282 -1.16 -0.21 -12.56
C GLU A 282 -0.21 -0.59 -13.70
N ASN A 283 -0.72 -1.36 -14.65
CA ASN A 283 0.08 -1.95 -15.71
C ASN A 283 -0.41 -1.49 -17.09
N ASN A 284 0.40 -1.72 -18.13
CA ASN A 284 0.09 -1.39 -19.52
C ASN A 284 -0.08 0.11 -19.81
N LEU A 285 0.59 0.97 -19.03
CA LEU A 285 0.68 2.40 -19.33
C LEU A 285 1.72 2.64 -20.43
N ASN A 286 1.39 2.26 -21.67
CA ASN A 286 2.35 2.17 -22.75
C ASN A 286 2.60 3.52 -23.44
N PHE A 287 3.77 3.69 -24.05
CA PHE A 287 4.11 4.89 -24.82
C PHE A 287 4.60 4.50 -26.21
N GLY A 288 3.88 4.92 -27.25
CA GLY A 288 4.23 4.66 -28.65
C GLY A 288 4.84 5.90 -29.28
N ASN A 289 6.00 5.76 -29.93
CA ASN A 289 6.59 6.84 -30.71
C ASN A 289 7.01 6.39 -32.09
N GLN A 290 6.89 7.30 -33.05
CA GLN A 290 7.37 7.17 -34.40
C GLN A 290 8.61 8.05 -34.62
N GLY A 291 9.64 7.49 -35.25
CA GLY A 291 10.82 8.24 -35.68
C GLY A 291 10.47 9.16 -36.85
N ARG A 292 10.94 10.42 -36.83
CA ARG A 292 10.80 11.33 -37.96
C ARG A 292 11.65 10.87 -39.14
N GLY A 293 11.11 10.94 -40.33
CA GLY A 293 11.89 10.91 -41.57
C GLY A 293 12.45 12.29 -41.88
N SER A 294 13.41 12.34 -42.79
CA SER A 294 14.10 13.55 -43.22
C SER A 294 14.06 13.68 -44.74
N VAL A 295 13.78 14.89 -45.22
CA VAL A 295 13.83 15.22 -46.64
C VAL A 295 14.85 16.32 -46.83
N THR A 296 15.81 16.06 -47.71
CA THR A 296 16.77 17.07 -48.19
C THR A 296 16.72 17.08 -49.71
N VAL A 297 16.42 18.22 -50.31
CA VAL A 297 16.46 18.40 -51.76
C VAL A 297 17.74 19.14 -52.13
N LEU A 298 18.55 18.54 -52.98
CA LEU A 298 19.75 19.14 -53.58
C LEU A 298 19.44 19.55 -55.02
N LYS A 299 20.03 20.67 -55.46
CA LYS A 299 19.82 21.19 -56.81
C LYS A 299 21.12 21.25 -57.58
N ASN A 300 21.12 20.61 -58.74
CA ASN A 300 22.17 20.71 -59.73
C ASN A 300 21.60 21.37 -60.99
N VAL A 301 22.43 22.12 -61.70
CA VAL A 301 22.04 22.91 -62.88
C VAL A 301 22.96 22.54 -64.04
N ASP A 302 22.35 22.25 -65.18
CA ASP A 302 22.95 22.15 -66.51
C ASP A 302 22.43 23.37 -67.29
N THR A 303 23.34 24.28 -67.65
CA THR A 303 23.03 25.57 -68.25
C THR A 303 23.07 25.55 -69.78
N ASP A 304 23.75 24.57 -70.38
CA ASP A 304 23.89 24.48 -71.84
C ASP A 304 23.16 23.28 -72.47
N SER A 305 22.50 22.47 -71.64
CA SER A 305 21.70 21.30 -72.02
C SER A 305 22.51 20.21 -72.71
N ASP A 306 23.81 20.12 -72.45
CA ASP A 306 24.66 19.05 -72.97
C ASP A 306 24.56 17.73 -72.16
N GLY A 307 23.83 17.78 -71.03
CA GLY A 307 23.63 16.65 -70.12
C GLY A 307 24.71 16.51 -69.06
N ILE A 308 25.65 17.45 -68.98
CA ILE A 308 26.70 17.56 -67.96
C ILE A 308 26.27 18.61 -66.92
N ILE A 309 26.45 18.28 -65.64
CA ILE A 309 26.17 19.22 -64.56
C ILE A 309 27.20 20.34 -64.59
N ASP A 310 26.76 21.57 -64.80
CA ASP A 310 27.58 22.78 -64.76
C ASP A 310 27.75 23.34 -63.34
N GLN A 311 26.71 23.21 -62.51
CA GLN A 311 26.69 23.69 -61.13
C GLN A 311 26.07 22.64 -60.22
N GLU A 312 26.80 22.27 -59.17
CA GLU A 312 26.34 21.30 -58.16
C GLU A 312 25.97 22.00 -56.86
N GLY A 313 24.91 21.52 -56.19
CA GLY A 313 24.55 21.96 -54.84
C GLY A 313 24.14 23.43 -54.74
N VAL A 314 23.47 23.95 -55.77
CA VAL A 314 22.97 25.33 -55.79
C VAL A 314 21.94 25.50 -54.66
N THR A 315 22.07 26.57 -53.88
CA THR A 315 21.25 26.79 -52.66
C THR A 315 20.18 27.85 -52.80
N ASP A 316 20.19 28.64 -53.88
CA ASP A 316 19.28 29.77 -54.07
C ASP A 316 17.95 29.36 -54.74
N TRP A 317 17.71 28.05 -54.87
CA TRP A 317 16.48 27.50 -55.44
C TRP A 317 15.46 27.18 -54.36
N GLU A 318 14.19 27.23 -54.72
CA GLU A 318 13.09 26.90 -53.83
C GLU A 318 12.42 25.60 -54.27
N TRP A 319 11.96 24.84 -53.29
CA TRP A 319 11.19 23.61 -53.48
C TRP A 319 10.07 23.54 -52.45
N LYS A 320 9.11 22.64 -52.63
CA LYS A 320 8.02 22.41 -51.69
C LYS A 320 7.99 20.99 -51.20
N LEU A 321 7.72 20.82 -49.91
CA LEU A 321 7.18 19.59 -49.34
C LEU A 321 5.68 19.83 -49.09
N ASP A 322 4.85 19.12 -49.84
CA ASP A 322 3.43 19.41 -50.05
C ASP A 322 3.19 20.89 -50.43
N ASN A 323 2.67 21.68 -49.49
CA ASN A 323 2.31 23.08 -49.71
C ASN A 323 3.28 24.07 -49.05
N THR A 324 4.35 23.59 -48.40
CA THR A 324 5.30 24.44 -47.67
C THR A 324 6.58 24.61 -48.48
N THR A 325 7.00 25.86 -48.69
CA THR A 325 8.22 26.19 -49.44
C THR A 325 9.46 26.17 -48.55
N TYR A 326 10.55 25.63 -49.07
CA TYR A 326 11.87 25.52 -48.46
C TYR A 326 12.95 25.92 -49.47
N THR A 327 14.15 26.21 -48.99
CA THR A 327 15.31 26.41 -49.88
C THR A 327 16.10 25.12 -50.04
N THR A 328 16.73 24.95 -51.20
CA THR A 328 17.55 23.76 -51.50
C THR A 328 18.75 23.66 -50.57
N GLY A 329 19.05 22.44 -50.11
CA GLY A 329 20.04 22.17 -49.07
C GLY A 329 19.48 22.19 -47.63
N GLU A 330 18.27 22.72 -47.41
CA GLU A 330 17.59 22.58 -46.11
C GLU A 330 17.14 21.13 -45.88
N THR A 331 17.32 20.64 -44.65
CA THR A 331 16.83 19.33 -44.21
C THR A 331 15.57 19.50 -43.39
N VAL A 332 14.48 18.90 -43.84
CA VAL A 332 13.16 18.98 -43.20
C VAL A 332 12.86 17.66 -42.49
N ASN A 333 12.74 17.69 -41.16
CA ASN A 333 12.36 16.53 -40.37
C ASN A 333 10.84 16.48 -40.19
N THR A 334 10.18 15.49 -40.79
CA THR A 334 8.72 15.31 -40.79
C THR A 334 8.33 13.92 -40.30
N ALA A 335 7.04 13.70 -40.02
CA ALA A 335 6.53 12.36 -39.68
C ALA A 335 6.77 11.38 -40.84
N ALA A 336 6.71 10.08 -40.54
CA ALA A 336 6.67 9.10 -41.63
C ALA A 336 5.33 9.22 -42.37
N GLY A 337 5.33 8.95 -43.67
CA GLY A 337 4.14 9.08 -44.49
C GLY A 337 4.45 9.46 -45.94
N LYS A 338 3.39 9.73 -46.69
CA LYS A 338 3.47 10.12 -48.10
C LYS A 338 3.47 11.63 -48.25
N TYR A 339 4.40 12.14 -49.04
CA TYR A 339 4.61 13.57 -49.27
C TYR A 339 4.81 13.86 -50.75
N GLN A 340 4.35 15.01 -51.20
CA GLN A 340 4.66 15.55 -52.54
C GLN A 340 5.89 16.45 -52.45
N VAL A 341 6.89 16.21 -53.30
CA VAL A 341 8.07 17.07 -53.45
C VAL A 341 7.99 17.75 -54.80
N GLN A 342 7.95 19.09 -54.80
CA GLN A 342 7.83 19.90 -56.02
C GLN A 342 8.98 20.92 -56.13
N GLU A 343 9.60 21.02 -57.29
CA GLU A 343 10.53 22.12 -57.57
C GLU A 343 9.76 23.40 -57.95
N ILE A 344 10.13 24.56 -57.39
CA ILE A 344 9.63 25.85 -57.86
C ILE A 344 10.52 26.32 -59.02
N GLN A 345 9.96 26.37 -60.24
CA GLN A 345 10.69 26.80 -61.42
C GLN A 345 11.10 28.27 -61.35
N LYS A 346 12.36 28.56 -61.72
CA LYS A 346 12.79 29.91 -62.08
C LYS A 346 12.61 30.13 -63.58
N ASN A 347 12.38 31.39 -63.95
CA ASN A 347 12.35 31.79 -65.36
C ASN A 347 13.64 31.37 -66.07
N ASP A 348 13.53 30.95 -67.32
CA ASP A 348 14.63 30.49 -68.20
C ASP A 348 15.24 29.12 -67.86
N TYR A 349 14.73 28.42 -66.84
CA TYR A 349 15.11 27.05 -66.50
C TYR A 349 13.91 26.10 -66.61
N HIS A 350 14.17 24.81 -66.84
CA HIS A 350 13.16 23.76 -66.83
C HIS A 350 13.69 22.50 -66.11
N VAL A 351 12.81 21.73 -65.46
CA VAL A 351 13.21 20.46 -64.82
C VAL A 351 13.46 19.40 -65.87
N VAL A 352 14.67 18.84 -65.86
CA VAL A 352 15.04 17.72 -66.73
C VAL A 352 15.02 16.38 -65.99
N ASN A 353 15.32 16.36 -64.69
CA ASN A 353 15.32 15.17 -63.86
C ASN A 353 15.16 15.52 -62.36
N LEU A 354 14.53 14.63 -61.59
CA LEU A 354 14.49 14.66 -60.13
C LEU A 354 14.82 13.26 -59.62
N SER A 355 15.93 13.12 -58.90
CA SER A 355 16.39 11.84 -58.38
C SER A 355 16.24 11.79 -56.86
N CYS A 356 15.64 10.73 -56.34
CA CYS A 356 15.65 10.43 -54.91
C CYS A 356 16.61 9.27 -54.63
N ASN A 357 17.30 9.29 -53.49
CA ASN A 357 18.25 8.24 -53.08
C ASN A 357 17.67 6.80 -53.01
N ARG A 358 16.36 6.62 -53.25
CA ARG A 358 15.68 5.31 -53.35
C ARG A 358 15.30 4.85 -54.76
N ALA A 359 15.31 5.72 -55.76
CA ALA A 359 15.17 5.35 -57.16
C ALA A 359 15.36 6.59 -58.06
N ASP A 360 16.13 6.41 -59.13
CA ASP A 360 16.11 7.30 -60.30
C ASP A 360 14.78 7.11 -61.03
N LEU A 361 13.75 7.83 -60.58
CA LEU A 361 12.46 7.92 -61.28
C LEU A 361 12.57 9.09 -62.24
N GLY A 362 12.75 8.81 -63.53
CA GLY A 362 12.65 9.86 -64.55
C GLY A 362 11.23 10.44 -64.61
N LEU A 363 11.16 11.78 -64.77
CA LEU A 363 10.00 12.68 -65.04
C LEU A 363 9.43 13.44 -63.81
N VAL A 364 8.63 14.51 -63.94
CA VAL A 364 8.90 15.93 -64.30
C VAL A 364 8.17 16.78 -63.24
N GLU A 365 8.79 17.83 -62.70
CA GLU A 365 8.24 18.88 -61.79
C GLU A 365 7.71 18.48 -60.39
N ASN A 366 7.05 17.32 -60.21
CA ASN A 366 6.46 16.89 -58.92
C ASN A 366 6.62 15.39 -58.69
N THR A 367 6.95 14.96 -57.47
CA THR A 367 7.22 13.56 -57.12
C THR A 367 6.62 13.19 -55.77
N GLU A 368 5.87 12.09 -55.71
CA GLU A 368 5.45 11.50 -54.43
C GLU A 368 6.61 10.70 -53.83
N ILE A 369 6.93 10.95 -52.57
CA ILE A 369 7.85 10.15 -51.78
C ILE A 369 7.11 9.53 -50.60
N GLU A 370 7.54 8.33 -50.19
CA GLU A 370 7.09 7.68 -48.96
C GLU A 370 8.27 7.64 -47.98
N LEU A 371 8.16 8.41 -46.91
CA LEU A 371 9.15 8.45 -45.83
C LEU A 371 8.82 7.35 -44.82
N LEU A 372 9.78 6.47 -44.57
CA LEU A 372 9.71 5.52 -43.47
C LEU A 372 10.20 6.15 -42.17
N PRO A 373 9.84 5.58 -41.01
CA PRO A 373 10.31 6.08 -39.72
C PRO A 373 11.83 6.08 -39.62
N GLY A 374 12.41 7.24 -39.28
CA GLY A 374 13.85 7.41 -39.10
C GLY A 374 14.67 7.48 -40.39
N GLU A 375 14.01 7.64 -41.55
CA GLU A 375 14.65 7.73 -42.88
C GLU A 375 15.38 9.03 -43.18
#